data_AF-G7EG54-F1
#
_entry.id   AF-G7EG54-F1
#
_cell.length_a   1.000
_cell.length_b   1.000
_cell.length_c   1.000
_cell.angle_alpha   90.00
_cell.angle_beta   90.00
_cell.angle_gamma   90.00
#
_symmetry.space_group_name_H-M   'P 1'
#
loop_
_entity.id
_entity.type
_entity.pdbx_description
1 polymer ?
#
loop_
_entity_poly.entity_id
_entity_poly.type
_entity_poly.pdbx_seq_one_letter_code
_entity_poly.pdbx_strand_id
1 'polypeptide(L)'
;MFKLNLDKAYKLEQFHLDWGKDHIKKRVSEQKVDFMFEVENAYYCQLIRSTKDSVIDKSLRTFLIGKPSDLRKVHEQLPNFFKDCLQINKITPSIHQTINFKSNYKLTSGRSLSTGKEIETEVAKVISRMHKIFDYKYFVSTQAQKRNLLIDDINAVKTENWSAYQLAYHLSNRACCYCNKQFTLTINNKTGKLRPQLDHFYPQSKYPFFSLSMYNLIPSCSSCNSSSKGDMDTLDKQYGNTILHPFEDELPKNITFSLAKNKDFYIKLSNGNLEVSDFSIEMKNLESCSKSKLAVEKFNINEQYKLHREEICDALNNSIFYNKMAMKNVAKLLNIKDVKVEAAAREFSSIQLQKNIANDPKQRVLGKLMNDVLKEEFSNLLK
;
A
#
# COMPACT_ATOMS: atom_id res chain seq x y z
N MET A 1 -7.38 -7.21 1.05
CA MET A 1 -6.17 -6.64 0.42
C MET A 1 -6.21 -6.94 -1.07
N PHE A 2 -5.95 -5.93 -1.90
CA PHE A 2 -6.05 -6.00 -3.36
C PHE A 2 -4.70 -5.77 -4.02
N LYS A 3 -4.44 -6.48 -5.12
CA LYS A 3 -3.29 -6.22 -5.96
C LYS A 3 -3.42 -4.86 -6.65
N LEU A 4 -2.31 -4.14 -6.76
CA LEU A 4 -2.19 -2.95 -7.60
C LEU A 4 -2.16 -3.35 -9.07
N ASN A 5 -2.56 -2.44 -9.95
CA ASN A 5 -2.58 -2.70 -11.39
C ASN A 5 -1.14 -2.65 -11.94
N LEU A 6 -0.63 -3.81 -12.36
CA LEU A 6 0.74 -3.93 -12.90
C LEU A 6 0.91 -3.22 -14.23
N ASP A 7 -0.09 -3.23 -15.12
CA ASP A 7 -0.02 -2.52 -16.41
C ASP A 7 0.11 -1.01 -16.21
N LYS A 8 -0.60 -0.45 -15.21
CA LYS A 8 -0.41 0.94 -14.82
C LYS A 8 0.99 1.16 -14.26
N ALA A 9 1.48 0.28 -13.38
CA ALA A 9 2.83 0.39 -12.83
C ALA A 9 3.92 0.37 -13.92
N TYR A 10 3.83 -0.55 -14.89
CA TYR A 10 4.79 -0.65 -16.00
C TYR A 10 4.87 0.64 -16.83
N LYS A 11 3.72 1.29 -17.09
CA LYS A 11 3.70 2.57 -17.81
C LYS A 11 4.36 3.72 -17.05
N LEU A 12 4.49 3.61 -15.73
CA LEU A 12 5.07 4.62 -14.85
C LEU A 12 6.59 4.45 -14.66
N GLU A 13 7.13 3.25 -14.92
CA GLU A 13 8.54 2.91 -14.67
C GLU A 13 9.51 3.89 -15.33
N GLN A 14 9.29 4.20 -16.61
CA GLN A 14 10.24 5.02 -17.36
C GLN A 14 10.33 6.44 -16.82
N PHE A 15 9.20 7.07 -16.49
CA PHE A 15 9.17 8.40 -15.86
C PHE A 15 9.87 8.40 -14.50
N HIS A 16 9.61 7.36 -13.70
CA HIS A 16 10.22 7.22 -12.39
C HIS A 16 11.74 6.98 -12.46
N LEU A 17 12.16 6.19 -13.44
CA LEU A 17 13.56 5.89 -13.70
C LEU A 17 14.31 7.14 -14.15
N ASP A 18 13.78 7.88 -15.11
CA ASP A 18 14.45 9.06 -15.67
C ASP A 18 14.58 10.16 -14.61
N TRP A 19 13.48 10.47 -13.92
CA TRP A 19 13.50 11.42 -12.81
C TRP A 19 14.46 10.97 -11.69
N GLY A 20 14.37 9.70 -11.27
CA GLY A 20 15.14 9.15 -10.16
C GLY A 20 16.63 9.08 -10.45
N LYS A 21 17.02 8.76 -11.70
CA LYS A 21 18.43 8.76 -12.13
C LYS A 21 19.03 10.15 -12.01
N ASP A 22 18.38 11.17 -12.55
CA ASP A 22 18.88 12.53 -12.51
C ASP A 22 18.93 13.07 -11.07
N HIS A 23 17.89 12.77 -10.28
CA HIS A 23 17.83 13.15 -8.87
C HIS A 23 18.98 12.54 -8.07
N ILE A 24 19.16 11.21 -8.12
CA ILE A 24 20.19 10.51 -7.36
C ILE A 24 21.59 10.92 -7.82
N LYS A 25 21.82 11.06 -9.13
CA LYS A 25 23.10 11.56 -9.68
C LYS A 25 23.45 12.91 -9.08
N LYS A 26 22.51 13.86 -9.11
CA LYS A 26 22.69 15.19 -8.53
C LYS A 26 23.01 15.11 -7.03
N ARG A 27 22.24 14.34 -6.25
CA ARG A 27 22.46 14.23 -4.80
C ARG A 27 23.78 13.56 -4.46
N VAL A 28 24.19 12.53 -5.19
CA VAL A 28 25.51 11.91 -4.99
C VAL A 28 26.62 12.91 -5.27
N SER A 29 26.53 13.70 -6.36
CA SER A 29 27.51 14.75 -6.65
C SER A 29 27.57 15.82 -5.55
N GLU A 30 26.43 16.23 -5.00
CA GLU A 30 26.35 17.20 -3.89
C GLU A 30 26.94 16.65 -2.58
N GLN A 31 26.76 15.34 -2.30
CA GLN A 31 27.25 14.71 -1.07
C GLN A 31 28.69 14.15 -1.19
N LYS A 32 29.27 14.12 -2.40
CA LYS A 32 30.55 13.44 -2.67
C LYS A 32 31.70 13.93 -1.80
N VAL A 33 31.71 15.22 -1.47
CA VAL A 33 32.73 15.85 -0.62
C VAL A 33 32.68 15.36 0.83
N ASP A 34 31.56 14.78 1.26
CA ASP A 34 31.33 14.33 2.63
C ASP A 34 31.52 12.80 2.81
N PHE A 35 31.94 12.08 1.76
CA PHE A 35 32.15 10.63 1.86
C PHE A 35 33.43 10.31 2.64
N MET A 36 33.24 9.85 3.87
CA MET A 36 34.33 9.56 4.79
C MET A 36 34.89 8.15 4.66
N PHE A 37 34.14 7.20 4.10
CA PHE A 37 34.58 5.81 3.90
C PHE A 37 34.87 5.53 2.44
N GLU A 38 35.98 4.83 2.17
CA GLU A 38 36.36 4.45 0.79
C GLU A 38 35.29 3.60 0.12
N VAL A 39 34.72 2.63 0.87
CA VAL A 39 33.66 1.73 0.41
C VAL A 39 32.38 2.49 0.04
N GLU A 40 31.99 3.49 0.85
CA GLU A 40 30.82 4.34 0.57
C GLU A 40 31.01 5.14 -0.72
N ASN A 41 32.16 5.81 -0.84
CA ASN A 41 32.49 6.63 -2.01
C ASN A 41 32.54 5.78 -3.29
N ALA A 42 33.23 4.64 -3.24
CA ALA A 42 33.35 3.71 -4.37
C ALA A 42 31.97 3.22 -4.82
N TYR A 43 31.12 2.82 -3.87
CA TYR A 43 29.78 2.33 -4.17
C TYR A 43 28.91 3.40 -4.85
N TYR A 44 28.81 4.61 -4.28
CA TYR A 44 27.97 5.64 -4.87
C TYR A 44 28.53 6.13 -6.21
N CYS A 45 29.84 6.25 -6.35
CA CYS A 45 30.47 6.56 -7.64
C CYS A 45 30.13 5.49 -8.70
N GLN A 46 30.16 4.21 -8.34
CA GLN A 46 29.77 3.12 -9.23
C GLN A 46 28.26 3.18 -9.56
N LEU A 47 27.41 3.45 -8.56
CA LEU A 47 25.95 3.51 -8.71
C LEU A 47 25.52 4.55 -9.76
N ILE A 48 26.20 5.70 -9.82
CA ILE A 48 25.85 6.79 -10.75
C ILE A 48 26.56 6.72 -12.11
N ARG A 49 27.61 5.91 -12.23
CA ARG A 49 28.44 5.79 -13.44
C ARG A 49 27.84 4.89 -14.53
N SER A 50 26.71 4.21 -14.32
CA SER A 50 26.15 3.32 -15.36
C SER A 50 25.74 4.12 -16.61
N THR A 51 26.52 3.93 -17.67
CA THR A 51 26.27 4.35 -19.04
C THR A 51 25.75 3.16 -19.85
N LYS A 52 25.01 3.46 -20.92
CA LYS A 52 24.11 2.57 -21.68
C LYS A 52 24.67 1.23 -22.21
N ASP A 53 25.96 0.92 -22.07
CA ASP A 53 26.61 -0.24 -22.73
C ASP A 53 27.59 -1.02 -21.84
N SER A 54 27.13 -1.53 -20.70
CA SER A 54 27.83 -2.64 -20.03
C SER A 54 26.83 -3.59 -19.38
N VAL A 55 27.22 -4.86 -19.22
CA VAL A 55 26.48 -5.91 -18.50
C VAL A 55 26.12 -5.50 -17.05
N ILE A 56 26.66 -4.38 -16.56
CA ILE A 56 26.41 -3.74 -15.27
C ILE A 56 25.58 -2.45 -15.42
N ASP A 57 24.51 -2.47 -16.23
CA ASP A 57 23.41 -1.47 -16.14
C ASP A 57 22.34 -1.89 -15.10
N LYS A 58 22.68 -2.84 -14.21
CA LYS A 58 21.77 -3.53 -13.27
C LYS A 58 21.66 -2.93 -11.87
N SER A 59 22.34 -1.83 -11.53
CA SER A 59 22.31 -1.31 -10.15
C SER A 59 21.21 -0.26 -9.94
N LEU A 60 21.36 0.96 -10.48
CA LEU A 60 20.43 2.06 -10.18
C LEU A 60 19.03 1.87 -10.76
N ARG A 61 18.91 1.25 -11.96
CA ARG A 61 17.62 0.88 -12.54
C ARG A 61 16.86 -0.07 -11.63
N THR A 62 17.53 -1.13 -11.16
CA THR A 62 16.92 -2.11 -10.26
C THR A 62 16.56 -1.49 -8.92
N PHE A 63 17.36 -0.55 -8.39
CA PHE A 63 16.95 0.23 -7.21
C PHE A 63 15.67 1.02 -7.44
N LEU A 64 15.55 1.74 -8.56
CA LEU A 64 14.41 2.65 -8.77
C LEU A 64 13.13 1.94 -9.21
N ILE A 65 13.23 0.91 -10.07
CA ILE A 65 12.08 0.25 -10.69
C ILE A 65 12.18 -1.28 -10.70
N GLY A 66 13.09 -1.87 -9.94
CA GLY A 66 13.13 -3.33 -9.77
C GLY A 66 11.87 -3.82 -9.05
N LYS A 67 11.36 -4.98 -9.45
CA LYS A 67 10.22 -5.61 -8.79
C LYS A 67 10.61 -6.02 -7.37
N PRO A 68 9.66 -6.33 -6.47
CA PRO A 68 10.01 -6.69 -5.09
C PRO A 68 11.00 -7.87 -5.00
N SER A 69 10.90 -8.86 -5.89
CA SER A 69 11.90 -9.93 -6.01
C SER A 69 13.32 -9.45 -6.35
N ASP A 70 13.44 -8.39 -7.16
CA ASP A 70 14.72 -7.83 -7.53
C ASP A 70 15.28 -6.96 -6.40
N LEU A 71 14.43 -6.21 -5.70
CA LEU A 71 14.83 -5.43 -4.52
C LEU A 71 15.34 -6.34 -3.39
N ARG A 72 14.73 -7.52 -3.19
CA ARG A 72 15.24 -8.54 -2.26
C ARG A 72 16.65 -9.00 -2.65
N LYS A 73 16.91 -9.30 -3.92
CA LYS A 73 18.25 -9.66 -4.41
C LYS A 73 19.26 -8.53 -4.24
N VAL A 74 18.84 -7.28 -4.53
CA VAL A 74 19.67 -6.10 -4.30
C VAL A 74 20.03 -5.96 -2.82
N HIS A 75 19.08 -6.19 -1.91
CA HIS A 75 19.35 -6.18 -0.47
C HIS A 75 20.37 -7.24 -0.06
N GLU A 76 20.27 -8.46 -0.59
CA GLU A 76 21.23 -9.54 -0.33
C GLU A 76 22.63 -9.18 -0.84
N GLN A 77 22.72 -8.48 -1.97
CA GLN A 77 23.98 -8.07 -2.61
C GLN A 77 24.54 -6.74 -2.10
N LEU A 78 23.82 -6.00 -1.24
CA LEU A 78 24.32 -4.77 -0.65
C LEU A 78 25.65 -5.03 0.08
N PRO A 79 26.66 -4.15 -0.12
CA PRO A 79 27.92 -4.23 0.63
C PRO A 79 27.66 -4.36 2.13
N ASN A 80 28.40 -5.27 2.78
CA ASN A 80 28.29 -5.49 4.23
C ASN A 80 28.46 -4.18 5.01
N PHE A 81 29.28 -3.25 4.51
CA PHE A 81 29.43 -1.90 5.06
C PHE A 81 28.09 -1.23 5.37
N PHE A 82 27.15 -1.24 4.43
CA PHE A 82 25.85 -0.59 4.65
C PHE A 82 24.95 -1.40 5.57
N LYS A 83 25.03 -2.73 5.54
CA LYS A 83 24.29 -3.60 6.46
C LYS A 83 24.77 -3.39 7.90
N ASP A 84 26.08 -3.29 8.10
CA ASP A 84 26.70 -3.05 9.39
C ASP A 84 26.34 -1.64 9.92
N CYS A 85 26.41 -0.61 9.07
CA CYS A 85 25.93 0.75 9.40
C CYS A 85 24.46 0.75 9.86
N LEU A 86 23.59 0.05 9.13
CA LEU A 86 22.17 -0.03 9.48
C LEU A 86 21.94 -0.82 10.79
N GLN A 87 22.74 -1.85 11.05
CA GLN A 87 22.66 -2.63 12.29
C GLN A 87 23.11 -1.82 13.50
N ILE A 88 24.25 -1.11 13.39
CA ILE A 88 24.78 -0.23 14.43
C ILE A 88 23.81 0.91 14.74
N ASN A 89 23.10 1.45 13.74
CA ASN A 89 22.13 2.53 13.97
C ASN A 89 20.84 2.06 14.67
N LYS A 90 20.50 0.77 14.60
CA LYS A 90 19.26 0.21 15.18
C LYS A 90 19.39 -0.21 16.65
N ILE A 91 20.61 -0.46 17.13
CA ILE A 91 20.90 -1.07 18.44
C ILE A 91 21.97 -0.22 19.10
N THR A 92 21.97 -0.07 20.43
CA THR A 92 23.19 0.37 21.14
C THR A 92 24.30 -0.65 20.85
N PRO A 93 25.28 -0.35 19.98
CA PRO A 93 26.15 -1.38 19.42
C PRO A 93 27.01 -2.00 20.52
N SER A 94 27.14 -3.33 20.48
CA SER A 94 28.04 -4.00 21.42
C SER A 94 29.50 -3.66 21.11
N ILE A 95 30.37 -3.72 22.12
CA ILE A 95 31.82 -3.51 21.95
C ILE A 95 32.37 -4.35 20.79
N HIS A 96 31.87 -5.58 20.62
CA HIS A 96 32.31 -6.49 19.57
C HIS A 96 31.91 -6.02 18.16
N GLN A 97 30.68 -5.53 17.96
CA GLN A 97 30.24 -4.99 16.66
C GLN A 97 31.09 -3.79 16.25
N THR A 98 31.40 -2.94 17.22
CA THR A 98 32.17 -1.73 17.03
C THR A 98 33.64 -2.03 16.71
N ILE A 99 34.23 -3.06 17.33
CA ILE A 99 35.57 -3.57 16.99
C ILE A 99 35.60 -4.13 15.56
N ASN A 100 34.62 -4.97 15.20
CA ASN A 100 34.56 -5.56 13.85
C ASN A 100 34.37 -4.49 12.77
N PHE A 101 33.54 -3.47 13.01
CA PHE A 101 33.37 -2.37 12.07
C PHE A 101 34.69 -1.62 11.85
N LYS A 102 35.40 -1.32 12.94
CA LYS A 102 36.71 -0.64 12.91
C LYS A 102 37.75 -1.44 12.13
N SER A 103 37.81 -2.76 12.28
CA SER A 103 38.79 -3.59 11.58
C SER A 103 38.50 -3.72 10.08
N ASN A 104 37.22 -3.62 9.69
CA ASN A 104 36.78 -3.94 8.34
C ASN A 104 36.73 -2.73 7.39
N TYR A 105 36.62 -1.50 7.91
CA TYR A 105 36.36 -0.32 7.09
C TYR A 105 37.33 0.83 7.37
N LYS A 106 37.92 1.37 6.29
CA LYS A 106 38.90 2.46 6.33
C LYS A 106 38.27 3.80 5.95
N LEU A 107 38.76 4.86 6.61
CA LEU A 107 38.44 6.23 6.24
C LEU A 107 39.27 6.67 5.03
N THR A 108 38.70 7.55 4.20
CA THR A 108 39.37 8.15 3.03
C THR A 108 40.61 8.97 3.39
N SER A 109 40.68 9.49 4.62
CA SER A 109 41.83 10.21 5.15
C SER A 109 42.96 9.30 5.64
N GLY A 110 42.78 7.98 5.66
CA GLY A 110 43.71 7.03 6.27
C GLY A 110 43.70 7.03 7.81
N ARG A 111 42.92 7.89 8.46
CA ARG A 111 42.74 7.91 9.91
C ARG A 111 41.98 6.67 10.39
N SER A 112 42.37 6.13 11.55
CA SER A 112 41.62 5.07 12.24
C SER A 112 40.60 5.65 13.22
N LEU A 113 39.42 5.04 13.28
CA LEU A 113 38.41 5.35 14.30
C LEU A 113 38.85 4.78 15.66
N SER A 114 38.84 5.59 16.72
CA SER A 114 39.49 5.23 17.99
C SER A 114 38.50 4.70 19.03
N THR A 115 37.29 5.25 19.10
CA THR A 115 36.27 4.91 20.11
C THR A 115 34.95 4.47 19.48
N GLY A 116 34.10 3.79 20.26
CA GLY A 116 32.79 3.38 19.77
C GLY A 116 31.83 4.55 19.50
N LYS A 117 31.92 5.61 20.30
CA LYS A 117 31.15 6.83 20.09
C LYS A 117 31.52 7.55 18.80
N GLU A 118 32.80 7.54 18.41
CA GLU A 118 33.24 8.05 17.10
C GLU A 118 32.61 7.24 15.96
N ILE A 119 32.58 5.91 16.08
CA ILE A 119 31.99 5.03 15.06
C ILE A 119 30.48 5.27 14.92
N GLU A 120 29.75 5.33 16.03
CA GLU A 120 28.31 5.66 16.03
C GLU A 120 28.04 7.02 15.35
N THR A 121 28.87 8.02 15.64
CA THR A 121 28.77 9.35 15.04
C THR A 121 28.97 9.30 13.52
N GLU A 122 29.98 8.57 13.04
CA GLU A 122 30.23 8.43 11.60
C GLU A 122 29.16 7.59 10.90
N VAL A 123 28.68 6.51 11.52
CA VAL A 123 27.56 5.71 11.02
C VAL A 123 26.30 6.58 10.88
N ALA A 124 25.97 7.39 11.88
CA ALA A 124 24.82 8.30 11.80
C ALA A 124 24.94 9.30 10.63
N LYS A 125 26.15 9.78 10.34
CA LYS A 125 26.40 10.62 9.14
C LYS A 125 26.20 9.85 7.84
N VAL A 126 26.65 8.59 7.75
CA VAL A 126 26.40 7.72 6.58
C VAL A 126 24.90 7.54 6.36
N ILE A 127 24.13 7.21 7.41
CA ILE A 127 22.67 7.06 7.32
C ILE A 127 21.99 8.37 6.89
N SER A 128 22.42 9.51 7.46
CA SER A 128 21.94 10.83 7.06
C SER A 128 22.20 11.11 5.57
N ARG A 129 23.39 10.77 5.05
CA ARG A 129 23.70 10.87 3.63
C ARG A 129 22.83 9.96 2.77
N MET A 130 22.54 8.72 3.20
CA MET A 130 21.61 7.84 2.49
C MET A 130 20.24 8.52 2.30
N HIS A 131 19.68 9.11 3.36
CA HIS A 131 18.40 9.83 3.27
C HIS A 131 18.47 11.05 2.35
N LYS A 132 19.61 11.75 2.30
CA LYS A 132 19.80 12.89 1.38
C LYS A 132 19.98 12.47 -0.08
N ILE A 133 20.56 11.29 -0.33
CA ILE A 133 20.74 10.71 -1.66
C ILE A 133 19.41 10.16 -2.19
N PHE A 134 18.73 9.35 -1.38
CA PHE A 134 17.41 8.79 -1.68
C PHE A 134 16.32 9.67 -1.06
N ASP A 135 16.29 10.94 -1.45
CA ASP A 135 15.47 11.99 -0.81
C ASP A 135 13.98 11.87 -1.12
N TYR A 136 13.33 10.92 -0.44
CA TYR A 136 11.89 10.76 -0.46
C TYR A 136 11.15 12.01 0.02
N LYS A 137 11.71 12.76 0.99
CA LYS A 137 11.09 14.00 1.46
C LYS A 137 10.96 15.02 0.34
N TYR A 138 11.99 15.14 -0.50
CA TYR A 138 11.92 15.95 -1.71
C TYR A 138 10.87 15.41 -2.69
N PHE A 139 10.88 14.10 -2.98
CA PHE A 139 9.93 13.48 -3.93
C PHE A 139 8.45 13.73 -3.57
N VAL A 140 8.14 13.78 -2.27
CA VAL A 140 6.79 14.06 -1.79
C VAL A 140 6.48 15.53 -1.57
N SER A 141 7.50 16.38 -1.55
CA SER A 141 7.37 17.81 -1.24
C SER A 141 6.60 18.56 -2.33
N THR A 142 6.05 19.71 -1.94
CA THR A 142 5.51 20.69 -2.89
C THR A 142 6.61 21.36 -3.72
N GLN A 143 7.87 21.35 -3.26
CA GLN A 143 9.00 21.94 -3.97
C GLN A 143 9.44 21.13 -5.19
N ALA A 144 9.27 19.80 -5.16
CA ALA A 144 9.41 18.96 -6.35
C ALA A 144 8.35 19.27 -7.43
N GLN A 145 7.35 20.11 -7.13
CA GLN A 145 6.19 20.36 -7.98
C GLN A 145 6.20 21.77 -8.56
N LYS A 146 7.19 22.07 -9.41
CA LYS A 146 7.16 23.33 -10.20
C LYS A 146 5.94 23.32 -11.14
N ARG A 147 4.84 23.95 -10.71
CA ARG A 147 3.65 24.32 -11.52
C ARG A 147 2.87 23.20 -12.23
N ASN A 148 2.67 22.03 -11.62
CA ASN A 148 1.91 20.96 -12.29
C ASN A 148 0.58 20.63 -11.64
N LEU A 149 -0.47 20.74 -12.45
CA LEU A 149 -1.79 20.13 -12.23
C LEU A 149 -1.68 18.61 -12.46
N LEU A 150 -2.64 17.84 -11.94
CA LEU A 150 -2.80 16.44 -12.38
C LEU A 150 -3.00 16.38 -13.88
N ILE A 151 -2.35 15.41 -14.51
CA ILE A 151 -2.50 15.08 -15.92
C ILE A 151 -3.20 13.73 -15.96
N ASP A 152 -4.42 13.71 -16.49
CA ASP A 152 -5.24 12.48 -16.48
C ASP A 152 -4.67 11.43 -17.43
N ASP A 153 -4.24 11.85 -18.62
CA ASP A 153 -3.58 10.99 -19.58
C ASP A 153 -2.12 10.75 -19.19
N ILE A 154 -1.82 9.51 -18.81
CA ILE A 154 -0.47 9.05 -18.48
C ILE A 154 0.54 9.35 -19.60
N ASN A 155 0.12 9.35 -20.87
CA ASN A 155 1.01 9.59 -22.00
C ASN A 155 1.40 11.08 -22.15
N ALA A 156 0.61 11.98 -21.56
CA ALA A 156 0.90 13.41 -21.54
C ALA A 156 1.77 13.83 -20.33
N VAL A 157 2.10 12.90 -19.43
CA VAL A 157 2.98 13.16 -18.30
C VAL A 157 4.39 13.41 -18.80
N LYS A 158 5.02 14.49 -18.33
CA LYS A 158 6.44 14.79 -18.59
C LYS A 158 7.29 14.47 -17.36
N THR A 159 8.54 14.05 -17.57
CA THR A 159 9.49 13.72 -16.48
C THR A 159 9.73 14.90 -15.54
N GLU A 160 9.76 16.13 -16.05
CA GLU A 160 9.87 17.36 -15.25
C GLU A 160 8.69 17.56 -14.29
N ASN A 161 7.58 16.87 -14.53
CA ASN A 161 6.35 16.93 -13.75
C ASN A 161 6.21 15.74 -12.80
N TRP A 162 7.18 14.82 -12.79
CA TRP A 162 7.10 13.59 -12.04
C TRP A 162 7.28 13.83 -10.54
N SER A 163 6.30 13.41 -9.75
CA SER A 163 6.33 13.50 -8.28
C SER A 163 5.47 12.40 -7.64
N ALA A 164 5.48 12.36 -6.30
CA ALA A 164 4.61 11.46 -5.54
C ALA A 164 3.11 11.59 -5.87
N TYR A 165 2.65 12.75 -6.37
CA TYR A 165 1.24 12.95 -6.73
C TYR A 165 0.88 12.25 -8.05
N GLN A 166 1.72 12.36 -9.08
CA GLN A 166 1.52 11.67 -10.36
C GLN A 166 1.62 10.16 -10.15
N LEU A 167 2.61 9.71 -9.38
CA LEU A 167 2.73 8.30 -9.00
C LEU A 167 1.45 7.82 -8.28
N ALA A 168 1.01 8.52 -7.24
CA ALA A 168 -0.19 8.13 -6.50
C ALA A 168 -1.45 8.18 -7.37
N TYR A 169 -1.65 9.21 -8.19
CA TYR A 169 -2.83 9.37 -9.03
C TYR A 169 -3.00 8.22 -10.02
N HIS A 170 -1.94 7.83 -10.72
CA HIS A 170 -2.02 6.77 -11.72
C HIS A 170 -1.96 5.36 -11.10
N LEU A 171 -1.22 5.18 -10.00
CA LEU A 171 -1.03 3.85 -9.41
C LEU A 171 -2.16 3.43 -8.46
N SER A 172 -2.79 4.37 -7.77
CA SER A 172 -3.78 4.05 -6.73
C SER A 172 -5.05 3.42 -7.30
N ASN A 173 -5.64 2.55 -6.49
CA ASN A 173 -7.06 2.23 -6.57
C ASN A 173 -7.87 3.38 -5.94
N ARG A 174 -9.19 3.47 -6.17
CA ARG A 174 -10.00 4.46 -5.42
C ARG A 174 -10.09 4.13 -3.94
N ALA A 175 -10.09 2.85 -3.55
CA ALA A 175 -10.03 2.40 -2.17
C ALA A 175 -8.66 1.78 -1.83
N CYS A 176 -8.23 1.96 -0.59
CA CYS A 176 -6.94 1.50 -0.07
C CYS A 176 -6.70 0.01 -0.40
N CYS A 177 -5.54 -0.32 -0.98
CA CYS A 177 -5.21 -1.69 -1.36
C CYS A 177 -5.02 -2.61 -0.15
N TYR A 178 -4.68 -2.08 1.03
CA TYR A 178 -4.58 -2.88 2.25
C TYR A 178 -5.97 -3.19 2.82
N CYS A 179 -6.65 -2.17 3.36
CA CYS A 179 -7.88 -2.40 4.09
C CYS A 179 -9.16 -2.35 3.25
N ASN A 180 -9.17 -1.78 2.04
CA ASN A 180 -10.38 -1.50 1.25
C ASN A 180 -11.47 -0.67 1.98
N LYS A 181 -11.16 -0.06 3.13
CA LYS A 181 -12.12 0.75 3.92
C LYS A 181 -12.02 2.25 3.69
N GLN A 182 -10.85 2.76 3.29
CA GLN A 182 -10.63 4.19 3.13
C GLN A 182 -10.30 4.55 1.69
N PHE A 183 -10.71 5.75 1.28
CA PHE A 183 -10.36 6.29 -0.02
C PHE A 183 -8.87 6.59 -0.14
N THR A 184 -8.32 6.38 -1.33
CA THR A 184 -6.93 6.71 -1.72
C THR A 184 -6.94 7.63 -2.93
N LEU A 185 -7.70 8.71 -2.83
CA LEU A 185 -7.89 9.71 -3.89
C LEU A 185 -6.73 10.71 -3.91
N THR A 186 -6.41 11.20 -5.10
CA THR A 186 -5.39 12.22 -5.30
C THR A 186 -6.00 13.45 -5.96
N ILE A 187 -5.71 14.62 -5.40
CA ILE A 187 -6.05 15.94 -5.90
C ILE A 187 -4.76 16.74 -5.95
N ASN A 188 -4.45 17.36 -7.08
CA ASN A 188 -3.37 18.34 -7.16
C ASN A 188 -3.79 19.43 -8.14
N ASN A 189 -4.39 20.48 -7.59
CA ASN A 189 -4.84 21.65 -8.33
C ASN A 189 -4.36 22.93 -7.63
N LYS A 190 -4.74 24.10 -8.15
CA LYS A 190 -4.33 25.40 -7.60
C LYS A 190 -4.88 25.66 -6.19
N THR A 191 -6.02 25.06 -5.84
CA THR A 191 -6.75 25.35 -4.59
C THR A 191 -6.45 24.35 -3.48
N GLY A 192 -5.85 23.20 -3.79
CA GLY A 192 -5.56 22.19 -2.79
C GLY A 192 -4.78 21.01 -3.34
N LYS A 193 -4.09 20.33 -2.42
CA LYS A 193 -3.31 19.13 -2.68
C LYS A 193 -3.66 18.07 -1.66
N LEU A 194 -4.00 16.89 -2.15
CA LEU A 194 -4.32 15.70 -1.39
C LEU A 194 -3.77 14.49 -2.14
N ARG A 195 -3.20 13.53 -1.43
CA ARG A 195 -2.85 12.23 -1.99
C ARG A 195 -2.91 11.18 -0.89
N PRO A 196 -3.05 9.88 -1.21
CA PRO A 196 -2.79 8.84 -0.24
C PRO A 196 -1.33 8.91 0.23
N GLN A 197 -1.07 8.28 1.38
CA GLN A 197 0.30 8.02 1.79
C GLN A 197 0.93 7.04 0.80
N LEU A 198 2.24 7.16 0.59
CA LEU A 198 2.99 6.12 -0.11
C LEU A 198 3.73 5.36 1.00
N ASP A 199 3.15 4.23 1.41
CA ASP A 199 3.77 3.33 2.37
C ASP A 199 5.03 2.73 1.75
N HIS A 200 6.13 2.76 2.50
CA HIS A 200 7.34 2.05 2.15
C HIS A 200 7.18 0.60 2.61
N PHE A 201 6.88 -0.31 1.68
CA PHE A 201 6.65 -1.72 2.04
C PHE A 201 7.83 -2.23 2.87
N TYR A 202 9.06 -2.02 2.38
CA TYR A 202 10.32 -2.03 3.10
C TYR A 202 10.53 -0.70 3.82
N PRO A 203 10.41 -0.63 5.16
CA PRO A 203 10.37 0.64 5.88
C PRO A 203 11.59 1.51 5.62
N GLN A 204 11.36 2.79 5.31
CA GLN A 204 12.43 3.76 5.08
C GLN A 204 13.40 3.88 6.28
N SER A 205 12.91 3.73 7.52
CA SER A 205 13.73 3.76 8.74
C SER A 205 14.75 2.63 8.79
N LYS A 206 14.48 1.50 8.11
CA LYS A 206 15.31 0.30 8.10
C LYS A 206 16.07 0.13 6.79
N TYR A 207 15.50 0.61 5.69
CA TYR A 207 16.01 0.44 4.33
C TYR A 207 15.95 1.75 3.54
N PRO A 208 16.72 2.78 3.93
CA PRO A 208 16.68 4.09 3.29
C PRO A 208 17.00 4.05 1.79
N PHE A 209 17.81 3.08 1.33
CA PHE A 209 18.12 2.83 -0.09
C PHE A 209 16.87 2.59 -0.96
N PHE A 210 15.81 2.03 -0.38
CA PHE A 210 14.57 1.72 -1.10
C PHE A 210 13.51 2.81 -0.97
N SER A 211 13.84 3.96 -0.38
CA SER A 211 12.87 5.06 -0.13
C SER A 211 12.30 5.66 -1.42
N LEU A 212 13.03 5.54 -2.53
CA LEU A 212 12.64 5.99 -3.86
C LEU A 212 12.40 4.81 -4.82
N SER A 213 12.33 3.58 -4.34
CA SER A 213 12.00 2.44 -5.21
C SER A 213 10.51 2.46 -5.51
N MET A 214 10.11 2.58 -6.77
CA MET A 214 8.70 2.66 -7.17
C MET A 214 7.87 1.48 -6.65
N TYR A 215 8.40 0.26 -6.78
CA TYR A 215 7.75 -0.96 -6.29
C TYR A 215 7.78 -1.12 -4.76
N ASN A 216 8.47 -0.23 -4.05
CA ASN A 216 8.42 -0.12 -2.60
C ASN A 216 7.39 0.91 -2.12
N LEU A 217 6.81 1.73 -3.00
CA LEU A 217 5.92 2.84 -2.68
C LEU A 217 4.45 2.47 -2.94
N ILE A 218 3.75 2.04 -1.89
CA ILE A 218 2.37 1.56 -1.96
C ILE A 218 1.39 2.68 -1.63
N PRO A 219 0.50 3.09 -2.55
CA PRO A 219 -0.54 4.06 -2.22
C PRO A 219 -1.55 3.46 -1.23
N SER A 220 -1.58 4.00 -0.02
CA SER A 220 -2.42 3.50 1.06
C SER A 220 -3.02 4.62 1.90
N CYS A 221 -4.04 4.26 2.70
CA CYS A 221 -4.55 5.18 3.71
C CYS A 221 -3.56 5.36 4.88
N SER A 222 -3.75 6.45 5.63
CA SER A 222 -2.86 6.81 6.74
C SER A 222 -2.85 5.76 7.85
N SER A 223 -4.01 5.21 8.23
CA SER A 223 -4.11 4.21 9.29
C SER A 223 -3.37 2.92 8.95
N CYS A 224 -3.49 2.42 7.71
CA CYS A 224 -2.75 1.23 7.29
C CYS A 224 -1.24 1.46 7.24
N ASN A 225 -0.80 2.60 6.69
CA ASN A 225 0.61 2.94 6.60
C ASN A 225 1.24 3.11 8.00
N SER A 226 0.69 4.03 8.79
CA SER A 226 1.34 4.51 10.01
C SER A 226 0.99 3.69 11.24
N SER A 227 -0.30 3.38 11.45
CA SER A 227 -0.76 2.74 12.70
C SER A 227 -0.68 1.22 12.64
N SER A 228 -1.09 0.61 11.52
CA SER A 228 -1.11 -0.85 11.38
C SER A 228 0.25 -1.40 10.96
N LYS A 229 0.75 -0.99 9.78
CA LYS A 229 2.01 -1.51 9.26
C LYS A 229 3.20 -0.96 10.04
N GLY A 230 3.30 0.36 10.11
CA GLY A 230 4.40 1.08 10.76
C GLY A 230 5.74 0.70 10.15
N ASP A 231 6.73 0.48 11.01
CA ASP A 231 8.09 0.11 10.63
C ASP A 231 8.33 -1.41 10.64
N MET A 232 7.27 -2.24 10.54
CA MET A 232 7.41 -3.70 10.44
C MET A 232 8.46 -4.07 9.39
N ASP A 233 9.45 -4.86 9.81
CA ASP A 233 10.53 -5.25 8.91
C ASP A 233 10.06 -6.37 7.98
N THR A 234 9.63 -6.02 6.77
CA THR A 234 9.13 -6.99 5.78
C THR A 234 10.24 -7.58 4.89
N LEU A 235 11.52 -7.27 5.16
CA LEU A 235 12.69 -7.86 4.49
C LEU A 235 13.54 -8.74 5.40
N ASP A 236 13.45 -8.58 6.71
CA ASP A 236 14.16 -9.43 7.68
C ASP A 236 13.91 -10.91 7.41
N LYS A 237 14.93 -11.78 7.50
CA LYS A 237 14.79 -13.21 7.17
C LYS A 237 13.81 -13.96 8.08
N GLN A 238 13.57 -13.50 9.31
CA GLN A 238 12.53 -14.04 10.19
C GLN A 238 11.12 -13.65 9.73
N TYR A 239 10.99 -12.52 9.03
CA TYR A 239 9.73 -11.94 8.59
C TYR A 239 9.61 -11.77 7.06
N GLY A 240 10.56 -12.31 6.31
CA GLY A 240 10.76 -12.01 4.90
C GLY A 240 9.66 -12.69 4.13
N ASN A 241 8.83 -11.89 3.46
CA ASN A 241 7.62 -12.37 2.78
C ASN A 241 6.46 -12.77 3.74
N THR A 242 6.41 -12.20 4.95
CA THR A 242 5.38 -12.52 5.95
C THR A 242 3.98 -12.03 5.63
N ILE A 243 3.84 -10.95 4.88
CA ILE A 243 2.55 -10.37 4.51
C ILE A 243 2.44 -10.19 3.01
N LEU A 244 1.20 -10.08 2.52
CA LEU A 244 0.89 -9.92 1.10
C LEU A 244 1.46 -8.60 0.55
N HIS A 245 2.33 -8.68 -0.45
CA HIS A 245 2.88 -7.49 -1.12
C HIS A 245 1.94 -7.04 -2.25
N PRO A 246 1.40 -5.80 -2.28
CA PRO A 246 0.40 -5.41 -3.28
C PRO A 246 0.82 -5.41 -4.75
N PHE A 247 2.11 -5.62 -5.06
CA PHE A 247 2.60 -5.81 -6.42
C PHE A 247 2.79 -7.28 -6.80
N GLU A 248 2.89 -8.18 -5.83
CA GLU A 248 3.10 -9.62 -6.07
C GLU A 248 1.81 -10.41 -5.77
N ASP A 249 1.15 -10.07 -4.67
CA ASP A 249 0.09 -10.84 -4.05
C ASP A 249 -1.25 -10.06 -3.96
N GLU A 250 -2.32 -10.81 -3.72
CA GLU A 250 -3.60 -10.32 -3.23
C GLU A 250 -4.21 -11.33 -2.28
N LEU A 251 -5.25 -10.89 -1.55
CA LEU A 251 -6.01 -11.81 -0.72
C LEU A 251 -6.74 -12.82 -1.64
N PRO A 252 -6.58 -14.14 -1.42
CA PRO A 252 -7.28 -15.16 -2.19
C PRO A 252 -8.80 -14.97 -2.22
N LYS A 253 -9.43 -15.25 -3.37
CA LYS A 253 -10.87 -15.02 -3.59
C LYS A 253 -11.78 -15.87 -2.70
N ASN A 254 -11.32 -17.04 -2.26
CA ASN A 254 -12.05 -17.93 -1.36
C ASN A 254 -12.08 -17.41 0.09
N ILE A 255 -11.22 -16.44 0.45
CA ILE A 255 -11.30 -15.76 1.74
C ILE A 255 -12.34 -14.66 1.63
N THR A 256 -13.49 -14.83 2.28
CA THR A 256 -14.64 -13.95 2.17
C THR A 256 -15.11 -13.43 3.52
N PHE A 257 -15.77 -12.28 3.53
CA PHE A 257 -16.58 -11.87 4.67
C PHE A 257 -17.94 -12.57 4.66
N SER A 258 -18.49 -12.78 5.85
CA SER A 258 -19.82 -13.33 6.05
C SER A 258 -20.44 -12.82 7.34
N LEU A 259 -21.75 -12.95 7.46
CA LEU A 259 -22.46 -12.66 8.69
C LEU A 259 -22.51 -13.90 9.56
N ALA A 260 -21.92 -13.84 10.75
CA ALA A 260 -22.11 -14.84 11.79
C ALA A 260 -23.40 -14.52 12.54
N LYS A 261 -24.37 -15.41 12.35
CA LYS A 261 -25.77 -15.28 12.79
C LYS A 261 -26.04 -16.29 13.89
N ASN A 262 -26.81 -15.90 14.90
CA ASN A 262 -27.36 -16.85 15.86
C ASN A 262 -28.52 -17.65 15.22
N LYS A 263 -28.98 -18.70 15.91
CA LYS A 263 -30.10 -19.55 15.43
C LYS A 263 -31.41 -18.76 15.25
N ASP A 264 -31.60 -17.72 16.05
CA ASP A 264 -32.80 -16.88 16.06
C ASP A 264 -32.63 -15.61 15.21
N PHE A 265 -31.67 -15.60 14.28
CA PHE A 265 -31.42 -14.43 13.44
C PHE A 265 -32.62 -14.14 12.54
N TYR A 266 -33.13 -12.92 12.62
CA TYR A 266 -34.22 -12.43 11.81
C TYR A 266 -33.88 -11.08 11.18
N ILE A 267 -34.56 -10.83 10.07
CA ILE A 267 -34.64 -9.54 9.42
C ILE A 267 -36.12 -9.31 9.14
N LYS A 268 -36.73 -8.34 9.83
CA LYS A 268 -38.17 -8.05 9.69
C LYS A 268 -38.40 -6.57 9.50
N LEU A 269 -39.55 -6.26 8.90
CA LEU A 269 -40.06 -4.89 8.84
C LEU A 269 -40.95 -4.63 10.04
N SER A 270 -40.68 -3.56 10.77
CA SER A 270 -41.50 -3.10 11.89
C SER A 270 -41.71 -1.59 11.76
N ASN A 271 -42.96 -1.15 11.68
CA ASN A 271 -43.35 0.26 11.57
C ASN A 271 -42.64 1.04 10.43
N GLY A 272 -42.39 0.37 9.30
CA GLY A 272 -41.69 0.98 8.15
C GLY A 272 -40.16 1.00 8.26
N ASN A 273 -39.59 0.53 9.37
CA ASN A 273 -38.15 0.42 9.59
C ASN A 273 -37.69 -1.05 9.52
N LEU A 274 -36.45 -1.23 9.12
CA LEU A 274 -35.79 -2.53 9.16
C LEU A 274 -35.33 -2.84 10.60
N GLU A 275 -35.81 -3.95 11.15
CA GLU A 275 -35.33 -4.51 12.39
C GLU A 275 -34.47 -5.74 12.07
N VAL A 276 -33.17 -5.64 12.36
CA VAL A 276 -32.19 -6.69 12.11
C VAL A 276 -31.69 -7.20 13.46
N SER A 277 -31.73 -8.51 13.68
CA SER A 277 -31.09 -9.14 14.84
C SER A 277 -29.61 -8.80 14.92
N ASP A 278 -29.02 -9.01 16.09
CA ASP A 278 -27.58 -8.84 16.22
C ASP A 278 -26.81 -9.88 15.39
N PHE A 279 -25.67 -9.46 14.84
CA PHE A 279 -24.77 -10.31 14.06
C PHE A 279 -23.35 -9.74 14.11
N SER A 280 -22.36 -10.62 13.99
CA SER A 280 -20.96 -10.24 13.78
C SER A 280 -20.55 -10.43 12.33
N ILE A 281 -19.57 -9.64 11.88
CA ILE A 281 -18.93 -9.81 10.58
C ILE A 281 -17.65 -10.62 10.78
N GLU A 282 -17.50 -11.71 10.04
CA GLU A 282 -16.37 -12.63 10.18
C GLU A 282 -15.75 -12.99 8.82
N MET A 283 -14.45 -13.23 8.81
CA MET A 283 -13.75 -13.75 7.63
C MET A 283 -13.71 -15.28 7.65
N LYS A 284 -14.18 -15.91 6.57
CA LYS A 284 -14.15 -17.36 6.35
C LYS A 284 -12.89 -17.77 5.58
N ASN A 285 -12.53 -19.05 5.68
CA ASN A 285 -11.46 -19.70 4.93
C ASN A 285 -10.06 -19.11 5.15
N LEU A 286 -9.81 -18.47 6.30
CA LEU A 286 -8.50 -17.96 6.66
C LEU A 286 -7.64 -19.09 7.24
N GLU A 287 -6.82 -19.72 6.40
CA GLU A 287 -5.93 -20.81 6.81
C GLU A 287 -4.91 -20.36 7.86
N SER A 288 -4.70 -21.24 8.86
CA SER A 288 -3.65 -21.04 9.87
C SER A 288 -2.27 -21.05 9.19
N CYS A 289 -1.38 -20.15 9.62
CA CYS A 289 -0.01 -20.02 9.09
C CYS A 289 0.11 -19.59 7.61
N SER A 290 -0.87 -18.86 7.07
CA SER A 290 -0.78 -18.26 5.73
C SER A 290 -0.29 -16.81 5.75
N LYS A 291 0.34 -16.34 4.66
CA LYS A 291 0.62 -14.89 4.46
C LYS A 291 -0.65 -14.05 4.57
N SER A 292 -1.77 -14.57 4.09
CA SER A 292 -3.08 -13.93 4.18
C SER A 292 -3.47 -13.67 5.64
N LYS A 293 -3.28 -14.66 6.53
CA LYS A 293 -3.57 -14.52 7.96
C LYS A 293 -2.70 -13.45 8.61
N LEU A 294 -1.38 -13.51 8.42
CA LEU A 294 -0.45 -12.52 8.95
C LEU A 294 -0.78 -11.11 8.45
N ALA A 295 -1.20 -10.97 7.20
CA ALA A 295 -1.60 -9.68 6.65
C ALA A 295 -2.94 -9.20 7.23
N VAL A 296 -3.95 -10.07 7.34
CA VAL A 296 -5.24 -9.77 7.99
C VAL A 296 -5.04 -9.32 9.45
N GLU A 297 -4.17 -10.01 10.20
CA GLU A 297 -3.82 -9.68 11.57
C GLU A 297 -3.03 -8.38 11.65
N LYS A 298 -1.98 -8.21 10.85
CA LYS A 298 -1.15 -6.99 10.88
C LYS A 298 -1.95 -5.73 10.59
N PHE A 299 -2.93 -5.81 9.70
CA PHE A 299 -3.81 -4.70 9.37
C PHE A 299 -5.08 -4.66 10.22
N ASN A 300 -5.23 -5.51 11.24
CA ASN A 300 -6.42 -5.62 12.09
C ASN A 300 -7.72 -5.66 11.26
N ILE A 301 -7.73 -6.38 10.14
CA ILE A 301 -8.84 -6.36 9.18
C ILE A 301 -10.10 -6.91 9.82
N ASN A 302 -10.05 -8.07 10.48
CA ASN A 302 -11.24 -8.66 11.13
C ASN A 302 -11.90 -7.70 12.12
N GLU A 303 -11.12 -7.14 13.05
CA GLU A 303 -11.65 -6.24 14.09
C GLU A 303 -12.20 -4.94 13.51
N GLN A 304 -11.53 -4.37 12.49
CA GLN A 304 -12.06 -3.18 11.83
C GLN A 304 -13.37 -3.46 11.10
N TYR A 305 -13.50 -4.63 10.47
CA TYR A 305 -14.67 -4.97 9.66
C TYR A 305 -15.90 -5.30 10.50
N LYS A 306 -15.73 -5.83 11.73
CA LYS A 306 -16.82 -6.02 12.71
C LYS A 306 -17.60 -4.75 13.03
N LEU A 307 -16.99 -3.58 12.87
CA LEU A 307 -17.61 -2.28 13.18
C LEU A 307 -18.54 -1.77 12.09
N HIS A 308 -18.68 -2.46 10.95
CA HIS A 308 -19.46 -2.01 9.80
C HIS A 308 -20.86 -2.62 9.71
N ARG A 309 -21.49 -2.86 10.87
CA ARG A 309 -22.85 -3.41 10.95
C ARG A 309 -23.86 -2.48 10.29
N GLU A 310 -23.77 -1.19 10.56
CA GLU A 310 -24.72 -0.19 10.07
C GLU A 310 -24.74 -0.11 8.55
N GLU A 311 -23.56 -0.10 7.90
CA GLU A 311 -23.49 -0.04 6.44
C GLU A 311 -24.09 -1.28 5.77
N ILE A 312 -24.00 -2.45 6.41
CA ILE A 312 -24.65 -3.67 5.92
C ILE A 312 -26.16 -3.56 6.10
N CYS A 313 -26.65 -3.13 7.27
CA CYS A 313 -28.07 -2.93 7.54
C CYS A 313 -28.69 -1.94 6.54
N ASP A 314 -28.01 -0.82 6.25
CA ASP A 314 -28.44 0.16 5.25
C ASP A 314 -28.51 -0.45 3.85
N ALA A 315 -27.49 -1.23 3.47
CA ALA A 315 -27.48 -1.92 2.19
C ALA A 315 -28.63 -2.92 2.07
N LEU A 316 -28.91 -3.70 3.12
CA LEU A 316 -30.04 -4.65 3.16
C LEU A 316 -31.39 -3.93 3.12
N ASN A 317 -31.56 -2.85 3.89
CA ASN A 317 -32.80 -2.07 3.92
C ASN A 317 -33.14 -1.49 2.54
N ASN A 318 -32.16 -0.85 1.91
CA ASN A 318 -32.31 -0.24 0.59
C ASN A 318 -32.53 -1.28 -0.52
N SER A 319 -31.87 -2.44 -0.41
CA SER A 319 -31.89 -3.44 -1.48
C SER A 319 -33.11 -4.35 -1.41
N ILE A 320 -33.57 -4.72 -0.21
CA ILE A 320 -34.59 -5.77 -0.05
C ILE A 320 -35.95 -5.19 0.35
N PHE A 321 -35.98 -4.25 1.28
CA PHE A 321 -37.20 -3.91 2.01
C PHE A 321 -37.88 -2.65 1.52
N TYR A 322 -37.12 -1.57 1.27
CA TYR A 322 -37.67 -0.35 0.67
C TYR A 322 -38.40 -0.66 -0.64
N ASN A 323 -37.81 -1.51 -1.49
CA ASN A 323 -38.40 -1.91 -2.76
C ASN A 323 -39.69 -2.73 -2.57
N LYS A 324 -39.72 -3.67 -1.62
CA LYS A 324 -40.92 -4.45 -1.33
C LYS A 324 -42.08 -3.55 -0.89
N MET A 325 -41.81 -2.56 -0.05
CA MET A 325 -42.84 -1.63 0.43
C MET A 325 -43.30 -0.68 -0.67
N ALA A 326 -42.36 -0.10 -1.42
CA ALA A 326 -42.67 0.77 -2.56
C ALA A 326 -43.51 0.04 -3.62
N MET A 327 -43.18 -1.21 -3.94
CA MET A 327 -43.92 -2.01 -4.91
C MET A 327 -45.32 -2.39 -4.42
N LYS A 328 -45.47 -2.74 -3.13
CA LYS A 328 -46.80 -2.95 -2.53
C LYS A 328 -47.67 -1.68 -2.60
N ASN A 329 -47.09 -0.52 -2.31
CA ASN A 329 -47.81 0.76 -2.40
C ASN A 329 -48.23 1.09 -3.83
N VAL A 330 -47.33 0.92 -4.81
CA VAL A 330 -47.62 1.11 -6.24
C VAL A 330 -48.70 0.14 -6.70
N ALA A 331 -48.60 -1.14 -6.33
CA ALA A 331 -49.60 -2.14 -6.68
C ALA A 331 -50.99 -1.83 -6.12
N LYS A 332 -51.04 -1.35 -4.86
CA LYS A 332 -52.28 -0.91 -4.22
C LYS A 332 -52.88 0.28 -4.96
N LEU A 333 -52.07 1.26 -5.37
CA LEU A 333 -52.52 2.42 -6.16
C LEU A 333 -53.03 2.01 -7.56
N LEU A 334 -52.41 0.99 -8.17
CA LEU A 334 -52.73 0.52 -9.54
C LEU A 334 -53.71 -0.67 -9.58
N ASN A 335 -54.21 -1.12 -8.44
CA ASN A 335 -55.10 -2.28 -8.28
C ASN A 335 -54.56 -3.59 -8.93
N ILE A 336 -53.25 -3.82 -8.80
CA ILE A 336 -52.56 -5.01 -9.32
C ILE A 336 -52.61 -6.15 -8.28
N LYS A 337 -53.01 -7.35 -8.69
CA LYS A 337 -53.04 -8.56 -7.82
C LYS A 337 -51.65 -8.95 -7.30
N ASP A 338 -51.58 -9.34 -6.02
CA ASP A 338 -50.34 -9.58 -5.24
C ASP A 338 -49.29 -10.49 -5.91
N VAL A 339 -49.71 -11.52 -6.65
CA VAL A 339 -48.79 -12.50 -7.26
C VAL A 339 -47.83 -11.85 -8.28
N LYS A 340 -48.27 -10.82 -9.02
CA LYS A 340 -47.39 -10.07 -9.93
C LYS A 340 -46.49 -9.07 -9.17
N VAL A 341 -46.95 -8.58 -8.03
CA VAL A 341 -46.27 -7.57 -7.21
C VAL A 341 -45.07 -8.17 -6.50
N GLU A 342 -45.22 -9.38 -5.96
CA GLU A 342 -44.11 -10.06 -5.29
C GLU A 342 -43.01 -10.46 -6.25
N ALA A 343 -43.35 -10.97 -7.43
CA ALA A 343 -42.37 -11.30 -8.47
C ALA A 343 -41.61 -10.04 -8.92
N ALA A 344 -42.33 -8.96 -9.22
CA ALA A 344 -41.72 -7.68 -9.59
C ALA A 344 -40.88 -7.08 -8.44
N ALA A 345 -41.33 -7.18 -7.19
CA ALA A 345 -40.56 -6.72 -6.04
C ALA A 345 -39.25 -7.51 -5.86
N ARG A 346 -39.25 -8.83 -6.08
CA ARG A 346 -38.03 -9.65 -6.06
C ARG A 346 -37.06 -9.24 -7.16
N GLU A 347 -37.55 -8.98 -8.37
CA GLU A 347 -36.75 -8.53 -9.51
C GLU A 347 -36.19 -7.11 -9.28
N PHE A 348 -36.98 -6.18 -8.77
CA PHE A 348 -36.48 -4.85 -8.40
C PHE A 348 -35.44 -4.89 -7.28
N SER A 349 -35.67 -5.72 -6.26
CA SER A 349 -34.71 -5.92 -5.18
C SER A 349 -33.40 -6.52 -5.68
N SER A 350 -33.44 -7.46 -6.63
CA SER A 350 -32.22 -8.01 -7.24
C SER A 350 -31.42 -6.97 -8.00
N ILE A 351 -32.09 -6.11 -8.78
CA ILE A 351 -31.44 -5.01 -9.52
C ILE A 351 -30.80 -3.99 -8.55
N GLN A 352 -31.49 -3.60 -7.48
CA GLN A 352 -30.95 -2.64 -6.52
C GLN A 352 -29.79 -3.23 -5.70
N LEU A 353 -29.89 -4.50 -5.32
CA LEU A 353 -28.80 -5.19 -4.64
C LEU A 353 -27.56 -5.30 -5.52
N GLN A 354 -27.73 -5.57 -6.81
CA GLN A 354 -26.64 -5.54 -7.79
C GLN A 354 -25.96 -4.17 -7.89
N LYS A 355 -26.65 -3.04 -7.66
CA LYS A 355 -26.01 -1.71 -7.61
C LYS A 355 -25.11 -1.51 -6.39
N ASN A 356 -25.38 -2.22 -5.29
CA ASN A 356 -24.54 -2.19 -4.09
C ASN A 356 -23.31 -3.12 -4.22
N ILE A 357 -23.40 -4.13 -5.10
CA ILE A 357 -22.27 -4.97 -5.50
C ILE A 357 -21.41 -4.19 -6.51
N ALA A 358 -20.17 -3.89 -6.15
CA ALA A 358 -19.24 -3.25 -7.06
C ALA A 358 -18.77 -4.22 -8.15
N ASN A 359 -18.79 -3.78 -9.42
CA ASN A 359 -18.13 -4.50 -10.52
C ASN A 359 -16.64 -4.73 -10.23
N ASP A 360 -15.99 -3.70 -9.69
CA ASP A 360 -14.59 -3.74 -9.28
C ASP A 360 -14.45 -3.32 -7.80
N PRO A 361 -14.34 -4.29 -6.85
CA PRO A 361 -14.29 -4.02 -5.42
C PRO A 361 -13.19 -3.04 -4.99
N LYS A 362 -12.05 -3.01 -5.68
CA LYS A 362 -10.95 -2.06 -5.36
C LYS A 362 -11.30 -0.62 -5.68
N GLN A 363 -12.35 -0.36 -6.48
CA GLN A 363 -12.81 1.01 -6.76
C GLN A 363 -13.87 1.52 -5.78
N ARG A 364 -14.31 0.69 -4.83
CA ARG A 364 -15.35 1.06 -3.85
C ARG A 364 -14.87 0.80 -2.43
N VAL A 365 -15.06 1.78 -1.56
CA VAL A 365 -14.88 1.61 -0.12
C VAL A 365 -15.85 0.56 0.39
N LEU A 366 -15.36 -0.37 1.22
CA LEU A 366 -16.07 -1.57 1.69
C LEU A 366 -16.52 -2.49 0.53
N GLY A 367 -15.97 -2.31 -0.68
CA GLY A 367 -16.37 -3.06 -1.86
C GLY A 367 -16.21 -4.58 -1.70
N LYS A 368 -15.16 -5.04 -1.01
CA LYS A 368 -15.00 -6.46 -0.68
C LYS A 368 -16.10 -6.96 0.25
N LEU A 369 -16.31 -6.28 1.38
CA LEU A 369 -17.32 -6.65 2.37
C LEU A 369 -18.71 -6.71 1.75
N MET A 370 -19.11 -5.64 1.05
CA MET A 370 -20.43 -5.56 0.42
C MET A 370 -20.61 -6.65 -0.63
N ASN A 371 -19.60 -6.89 -1.47
CA ASN A 371 -19.69 -7.95 -2.47
C ASN A 371 -19.80 -9.34 -1.86
N ASP A 372 -19.02 -9.63 -0.82
CA ASP A 372 -19.01 -10.95 -0.21
C ASP A 372 -20.34 -11.21 0.54
N VAL A 373 -20.75 -10.28 1.41
CA VAL A 373 -21.95 -10.43 2.24
C VAL A 373 -23.23 -10.37 1.40
N LEU A 374 -23.39 -9.36 0.54
CA LEU A 374 -24.66 -9.17 -0.18
C LEU A 374 -24.89 -10.31 -1.20
N LYS A 375 -23.85 -10.89 -1.78
CA LYS A 375 -24.00 -12.06 -2.67
C LYS A 375 -24.45 -13.30 -1.90
N GLU A 376 -23.90 -13.52 -0.70
CA GLU A 376 -24.31 -14.62 0.19
C GLU A 376 -25.78 -14.43 0.61
N GLU A 377 -26.16 -13.26 1.10
CA GLU A 377 -27.52 -12.97 1.55
C GLU A 377 -28.54 -12.99 0.40
N PHE A 378 -28.19 -12.47 -0.77
CA PHE A 378 -29.06 -12.52 -1.94
C PHE A 378 -29.35 -13.95 -2.40
N SER A 379 -28.34 -14.82 -2.39
CA SER A 379 -28.51 -16.22 -2.74
C SER A 379 -29.43 -16.97 -1.77
N ASN A 380 -29.46 -16.54 -0.51
CA ASN A 380 -30.35 -17.09 0.51
C ASN A 380 -31.79 -16.56 0.41
N LEU A 381 -31.99 -15.31 -0.03
CA LEU A 381 -33.31 -14.68 -0.17
C LEU A 381 -34.08 -15.13 -1.42
N LEU A 382 -33.39 -15.70 -2.42
CA LEU A 382 -33.99 -16.29 -3.61
C LEU A 382 -34.42 -17.76 -3.43
N LYS A 383 -33.96 -18.42 -2.37
CA LYS A 383 -34.43 -19.74 -1.96
C LYS A 383 -35.65 -19.57 -1.06
#